data_AF-A0A381LAQ4-F1
#
_entry.id   AF-A0A381LAQ4-F1
#
_cell.length_a   1.000
_cell.length_b   1.000
_cell.length_c   1.000
_cell.angle_alpha   90.00
_cell.angle_beta   90.00
_cell.angle_gamma   90.00
#
_symmetry.space_group_name_H-M   'P 1'
#
loop_
_entity.id
_entity.type
_entity.pdbx_description
1 polymer ?
#
loop_
_entity_poly.entity_id
_entity_poly.type
_entity_poly.pdbx_seq_one_letter_code
_entity_poly.pdbx_strand_id
1 'polypeptide(L)'
;MVSTASNDIFRNRLNIWWVRLAVVLVMIPVVLIALKAPSILQIYLISDLISASTIPVLVLGLMDRMHFWRGFEVIVGGIGGLFTVFLFGTAYYGDTRRGLRLILLEEGLYASDWSVFGAFVAAPIGGLLWGGCALFFRLGYRLVMRKSDNLRDCFTKRPA
;
A
#
# COMPACT_ATOMS: atom_id res chain seq x y z
N MET A 1 16.71 -8.29 -2.94
CA MET A 1 16.13 -7.11 -2.25
C MET A 1 17.16 -5.99 -2.08
N VAL A 2 18.29 -6.20 -1.40
CA VAL A 2 19.31 -5.14 -1.23
C VAL A 2 19.99 -4.73 -2.55
N SER A 3 20.20 -5.67 -3.48
CA SER A 3 20.71 -5.36 -4.82
C SER A 3 19.72 -4.53 -5.65
N THR A 4 18.42 -4.89 -5.62
CA THR A 4 17.34 -4.13 -6.26
C THR A 4 17.21 -2.73 -5.65
N ALA A 5 17.23 -2.62 -4.32
CA ALA A 5 17.16 -1.34 -3.63
C ALA A 5 18.39 -0.45 -3.93
N SER A 6 19.59 -1.03 -3.98
CA SER A 6 20.80 -0.30 -4.39
C SER A 6 20.75 0.15 -5.85
N ASN A 7 20.11 -0.63 -6.72
CA ASN A 7 19.98 -0.28 -8.13
C ASN A 7 18.93 0.82 -8.34
N ASP A 8 17.75 0.68 -7.73
CA ASP A 8 16.64 1.63 -7.89
C ASP A 8 16.89 2.96 -7.18
N ILE A 9 17.51 2.95 -5.99
CA ILE A 9 17.75 4.16 -5.19
C ILE A 9 19.09 4.81 -5.55
N PHE A 10 20.15 4.01 -5.76
CA PHE A 10 21.51 4.52 -5.90
C PHE A 10 22.09 4.37 -7.32
N ARG A 11 21.28 3.97 -8.32
CA ARG A 11 21.67 3.82 -9.73
C ARG A 11 23.00 3.07 -9.92
N ASN A 12 23.26 2.08 -9.06
CA ASN A 12 24.47 1.25 -9.06
C ASN A 12 25.80 2.04 -8.94
N ARG A 13 25.78 3.24 -8.34
CA ARG A 13 27.00 4.05 -8.07
C ARG A 13 27.66 3.71 -6.73
N LEU A 14 27.11 2.77 -5.96
CA LEU A 14 27.65 2.34 -4.68
C LEU A 14 28.65 1.19 -4.84
N ASN A 15 29.77 1.28 -4.12
CA ASN A 15 30.76 0.21 -4.06
C ASN A 15 30.12 -1.07 -3.45
N ILE A 16 30.46 -2.24 -3.99
CA ILE A 16 29.98 -3.57 -3.54
C ILE A 16 30.16 -3.79 -2.03
N TRP A 17 31.19 -3.20 -1.43
CA TRP A 17 31.41 -3.25 0.02
C TRP A 17 30.24 -2.65 0.82
N TRP A 18 29.68 -1.53 0.37
CA TRP A 18 28.52 -0.90 1.03
C TRP A 18 27.25 -1.74 0.87
N VAL A 19 27.08 -2.37 -0.29
CA VAL A 19 25.95 -3.28 -0.53
C VAL A 19 26.01 -4.48 0.43
N ARG A 20 27.19 -5.09 0.62
CA ARG A 20 27.37 -6.19 1.57
C ARG A 20 27.12 -5.77 3.02
N LEU A 21 27.62 -4.59 3.41
CA LEU A 21 27.36 -4.05 4.74
C LEU A 21 25.85 -3.84 4.96
N ALA A 22 25.14 -3.29 3.97
CA ALA A 22 23.70 -3.09 4.03
C ALA A 22 22.93 -4.42 4.15
N VAL A 23 23.37 -5.48 3.48
CA VAL A 23 22.79 -6.83 3.66
C VAL A 23 22.92 -7.30 5.11
N VAL A 24 24.11 -7.19 5.69
CA VAL A 24 24.35 -7.60 7.09
C VAL A 24 23.50 -6.76 8.04
N LEU A 25 23.42 -5.44 7.81
CA LEU A 25 22.64 -4.52 8.63
C LEU A 25 21.13 -4.84 8.61
N VAL A 26 20.59 -5.22 7.44
CA VAL A 26 19.18 -5.67 7.31
C VAL A 26 18.96 -7.05 7.92
N MET A 27 19.96 -7.95 7.91
CA MET A 27 19.84 -9.28 8.49
C MET A 27 19.71 -9.25 10.02
N ILE A 28 20.42 -8.35 10.72
CA ILE A 28 20.41 -8.27 12.18
C ILE A 28 18.97 -8.15 12.75
N PRO A 29 18.14 -7.15 12.36
CA PRO A 29 16.79 -7.02 12.89
C PRO A 29 15.89 -8.19 12.48
N VAL A 30 16.07 -8.76 11.29
CA VAL A 30 15.30 -9.94 10.84
C VAL A 30 15.54 -11.14 11.76
N VAL A 31 16.80 -11.40 12.12
CA VAL A 31 17.16 -12.48 13.05
C VAL A 31 16.60 -12.21 14.45
N LEU A 32 16.69 -10.97 14.94
CA LEU A 32 16.14 -10.59 16.25
C LEU A 32 14.63 -10.80 16.33
N ILE A 33 13.89 -10.45 15.27
CA ILE A 33 12.44 -10.67 15.18
C ILE A 33 12.14 -12.17 15.10
N ALA A 34 12.90 -12.94 14.32
CA ALA A 34 12.73 -14.38 14.21
C ALA A 34 12.92 -15.11 15.56
N LEU A 35 13.90 -14.68 16.36
CA LEU A 35 14.15 -15.23 17.71
C LEU A 35 13.02 -14.92 18.71
N LYS A 36 12.21 -13.88 18.46
CA LYS A 36 11.05 -13.53 19.30
C LYS A 36 9.80 -14.35 18.96
N ALA A 37 9.92 -15.33 18.06
CA ALA A 37 8.89 -16.29 17.66
C ALA A 37 7.48 -15.67 17.47
N PRO A 38 7.32 -14.68 16.58
CA PRO A 38 6.01 -14.40 15.99
C PRO A 38 5.52 -15.60 15.18
N SER A 39 4.21 -15.85 15.18
CA SER A 39 3.65 -16.93 14.38
C SER A 39 3.88 -16.68 12.88
N ILE A 40 4.35 -17.69 12.15
CA ILE A 40 4.61 -17.60 10.70
C ILE A 40 3.32 -17.18 9.96
N LEU A 41 2.17 -17.67 10.45
CA LEU A 41 0.85 -17.34 9.92
C LEU A 41 0.56 -15.83 10.00
N GLN A 42 0.85 -15.18 11.12
CA GLN A 42 0.59 -13.75 11.29
C GLN A 42 1.46 -12.91 10.35
N ILE A 43 2.74 -13.25 10.20
CA ILE A 43 3.62 -12.55 9.26
C ILE A 43 3.07 -12.66 7.83
N TYR A 44 2.61 -13.87 7.45
CA TYR A 44 1.99 -14.11 6.15
C TYR A 44 0.72 -13.28 5.97
N LEU A 45 -0.16 -13.24 6.98
CA LEU A 45 -1.41 -12.47 6.93
C LEU A 45 -1.19 -10.96 6.85
N ILE A 46 -0.21 -10.41 7.58
CA ILE A 46 0.14 -8.99 7.47
C ILE A 46 0.61 -8.68 6.05
N SER A 47 1.47 -9.54 5.49
CA SER A 47 1.94 -9.38 4.11
C SER A 47 0.80 -9.48 3.10
N ASP A 48 -0.13 -10.41 3.31
CA ASP A 48 -1.27 -10.61 2.42
C ASP A 48 -2.26 -9.44 2.51
N LEU A 49 -2.49 -8.88 3.70
CA LEU A 49 -3.33 -7.69 3.89
C LEU A 49 -2.78 -6.48 3.12
N ILE A 50 -1.46 -6.25 3.18
CA ILE A 50 -0.80 -5.18 2.41
C ILE A 50 -0.97 -5.44 0.91
N SER A 51 -0.86 -6.70 0.48
CA SER A 51 -1.06 -7.13 -0.89
C SER A 51 -2.50 -6.87 -1.36
N ALA A 52 -3.49 -7.25 -0.54
CA ALA A 52 -4.91 -7.04 -0.81
C ALA A 52 -5.28 -5.55 -0.93
N SER A 53 -4.62 -4.66 -0.18
CA SER A 53 -4.79 -3.21 -0.29
C SER A 53 -4.20 -2.64 -1.59
N THR A 54 -3.02 -3.14 -2.00
CA THR A 54 -2.22 -2.52 -3.07
C THR A 54 -2.48 -3.10 -4.46
N ILE A 55 -2.65 -4.42 -4.57
CA ILE A 55 -2.79 -5.11 -5.87
C ILE A 55 -3.97 -4.59 -6.70
N PRO A 56 -5.21 -4.42 -6.17
CA PRO A 56 -6.33 -3.98 -6.99
C PRO A 56 -6.10 -2.62 -7.63
N VAL A 57 -5.51 -1.68 -6.88
CA VAL A 57 -5.20 -0.34 -7.35
C VAL A 57 -4.07 -0.37 -8.37
N LEU A 58 -3.09 -1.26 -8.17
CA LEU A 58 -1.95 -1.45 -9.08
C LEU A 58 -2.39 -2.08 -10.41
N VAL A 59 -3.27 -3.09 -10.37
CA VAL A 59 -3.87 -3.70 -11.56
C VAL A 59 -4.64 -2.67 -12.37
N LEU A 60 -5.45 -1.82 -11.73
CA LEU A 60 -6.14 -0.71 -12.42
C LEU A 60 -5.17 0.28 -13.06
N GLY A 61 -4.06 0.57 -12.39
CA GLY A 61 -3.01 1.43 -12.94
C GLY A 61 -2.25 0.83 -14.13
N LEU A 62 -2.16 -0.50 -14.18
CA LEU A 62 -1.47 -1.24 -15.24
C LEU A 62 -2.36 -1.51 -16.47
N MET A 63 -3.68 -1.40 -16.33
CA MET A 63 -4.61 -1.56 -17.44
C MET A 63 -4.40 -0.46 -18.48
N ASP A 64 -4.08 -0.85 -19.72
CA ASP A 64 -3.86 0.12 -20.81
C ASP A 64 -5.07 1.03 -21.07
N ARG A 65 -6.29 0.61 -20.77
CA ARG A 65 -7.48 1.47 -20.93
C ARG A 65 -7.55 2.62 -19.92
N MET A 66 -6.80 2.54 -18.81
CA MET A 66 -6.83 3.48 -17.69
C MET A 66 -5.65 4.47 -17.73
N HIS A 67 -5.39 5.09 -18.90
CA HIS A 67 -4.27 6.02 -19.10
C HIS A 67 -4.23 7.23 -18.15
N PHE A 68 -5.34 7.53 -17.48
CA PHE A 68 -5.45 8.60 -16.50
C PHE A 68 -4.97 8.20 -15.10
N TRP A 69 -4.81 6.92 -14.81
CA TRP A 69 -4.31 6.44 -13.52
C TRP A 69 -2.79 6.61 -13.48
N ARG A 70 -2.24 7.33 -12.51
CA ARG A 70 -0.80 7.50 -12.34
C ARG A 70 -0.33 6.77 -11.08
N GLY A 71 0.98 6.67 -10.91
CA GLY A 71 1.60 6.10 -9.71
C GLY A 71 1.17 6.81 -8.42
N PHE A 72 0.80 8.10 -8.48
CA PHE A 72 0.28 8.83 -7.33
C PHE A 72 -1.02 8.22 -6.79
N GLU A 73 -1.99 7.92 -7.65
CA GLU A 73 -3.25 7.29 -7.23
C GLU A 73 -3.03 5.87 -6.70
N VAL A 74 -2.02 5.16 -7.21
CA VAL A 74 -1.63 3.83 -6.70
C VAL A 74 -1.09 3.92 -5.28
N ILE A 75 -0.22 4.89 -4.99
CA ILE A 75 0.33 5.09 -3.64
C ILE A 75 -0.77 5.51 -2.67
N VAL A 76 -1.61 6.48 -3.05
CA VAL A 76 -2.71 6.96 -2.20
C VAL A 76 -3.74 5.86 -1.99
N GLY A 77 -4.07 5.08 -3.02
CA GLY A 77 -4.95 3.91 -2.88
C GLY A 77 -4.36 2.86 -1.95
N GLY A 78 -3.10 2.47 -2.12
CA GLY A 78 -2.46 1.46 -1.27
C GLY A 78 -2.40 1.83 0.22
N ILE A 79 -2.06 3.09 0.52
CA ILE A 79 -2.07 3.61 1.91
C ILE A 79 -3.51 3.78 2.40
N GLY A 80 -4.40 4.25 1.53
CA GLY A 80 -5.82 4.44 1.82
C GLY A 80 -6.53 3.15 2.19
N GLY A 81 -6.24 2.03 1.50
CA GLY A 81 -6.81 0.73 1.83
C GLY A 81 -6.33 0.18 3.18
N LEU A 82 -5.09 0.47 3.60
CA LEU A 82 -4.64 0.14 4.95
C LEU A 82 -5.36 1.02 6.00
N PHE A 83 -5.58 2.29 5.67
CA PHE A 83 -6.29 3.23 6.52
C PHE A 83 -7.79 2.91 6.66
N THR A 84 -8.43 2.38 5.63
CA THR A 84 -9.84 1.93 5.74
C THR A 84 -9.96 0.68 6.60
N VAL A 85 -8.97 -0.23 6.61
CA VAL A 85 -8.94 -1.35 7.57
C VAL A 85 -8.87 -0.84 8.99
N PHE A 86 -8.03 0.16 9.26
CA PHE A 86 -7.98 0.83 10.55
C PHE A 86 -9.35 1.39 10.93
N LEU A 87 -9.97 2.18 10.03
CA LEU A 87 -11.26 2.80 10.27
C LEU A 87 -12.35 1.75 10.54
N PHE A 88 -12.39 0.68 9.74
CA PHE A 88 -13.29 -0.45 9.96
C PHE A 88 -13.08 -1.10 11.33
N GLY A 89 -11.82 -1.37 11.70
CA GLY A 89 -11.48 -1.94 13.00
C GLY A 89 -11.88 -1.02 14.16
N THR A 90 -11.71 0.30 14.03
CA THR A 90 -12.17 1.25 15.05
C THR A 90 -13.69 1.31 15.16
N ALA A 91 -14.41 1.21 14.05
CA ALA A 91 -15.87 1.19 14.04
C ALA A 91 -16.44 -0.12 14.58
N TYR A 92 -15.81 -1.25 14.27
CA TYR A 92 -16.24 -2.59 14.69
C TYR A 92 -16.02 -2.82 16.19
N TYR A 93 -14.86 -2.41 16.73
CA TYR A 93 -14.52 -2.62 18.14
C TYR A 93 -14.85 -1.44 19.06
N GLY A 94 -15.17 -0.27 18.49
CA GLY A 94 -15.39 0.97 19.25
C GLY A 94 -14.13 1.55 19.91
N ASP A 95 -12.96 0.94 19.68
CA ASP A 95 -11.68 1.33 20.28
C ASP A 95 -10.58 1.45 19.21
N THR A 96 -9.91 2.60 19.21
CA THR A 96 -8.79 2.92 18.31
C THR A 96 -7.61 1.97 18.48
N ARG A 97 -7.33 1.51 19.72
CA ARG A 97 -6.23 0.59 19.98
C ARG A 97 -6.48 -0.81 19.46
N ARG A 98 -7.75 -1.24 19.42
CA ARG A 98 -8.14 -2.54 18.84
C ARG A 98 -8.16 -2.49 17.32
N GLY A 99 -8.60 -1.38 16.73
CA GLY A 99 -8.51 -1.16 15.29
C GLY A 99 -7.08 -1.19 14.74
N LEU A 100 -6.11 -0.61 15.47
CA LEU A 100 -4.70 -0.67 15.07
C LEU A 100 -4.13 -2.09 15.16
N ARG A 101 -4.50 -2.85 16.20
CA ARG A 101 -4.12 -4.25 16.36
C ARG A 101 -4.72 -5.16 15.30
N LEU A 102 -5.89 -4.81 14.76
CA LEU A 102 -6.51 -5.52 13.65
C LEU A 102 -5.69 -5.42 12.36
N ILE A 103 -5.00 -4.29 12.10
CA ILE A 103 -4.08 -4.16 10.95
C ILE A 103 -2.91 -5.14 11.07
N LEU A 104 -2.41 -5.35 12.28
CA LEU A 104 -1.33 -6.30 12.58
C LEU A 104 -1.82 -7.74 12.72
N LEU A 105 -3.14 -7.97 12.60
CA LEU A 105 -3.82 -9.23 12.88
C LEU A 105 -3.21 -9.94 14.10
N GLU A 106 -3.12 -9.25 15.24
CA GLU A 106 -2.46 -9.78 16.45
C GLU A 106 -3.03 -11.12 16.93
N GLU A 107 -4.32 -11.37 16.69
CA GLU A 107 -5.00 -12.62 17.05
C GLU A 107 -4.92 -13.69 15.94
N GLY A 108 -4.28 -13.38 14.81
CA GLY A 108 -4.17 -14.26 13.64
C GLY A 108 -5.50 -14.52 12.94
N LEU A 109 -5.57 -15.58 12.12
CA LEU A 109 -6.79 -15.98 11.40
C LEU A 109 -7.82 -16.67 12.31
N TYR A 110 -7.43 -17.06 13.52
CA TYR A 110 -8.24 -17.86 14.45
C TYR A 110 -8.95 -17.03 15.52
N ALA A 111 -9.11 -15.72 15.30
CA ALA A 111 -10.03 -14.93 16.11
C ALA A 111 -11.45 -15.48 15.89
N SER A 112 -12.24 -15.61 16.95
CA SER A 112 -13.65 -16.05 16.88
C SER A 112 -14.59 -15.04 16.19
N ASP A 113 -14.04 -13.92 15.72
CA ASP A 113 -14.77 -12.74 15.27
C ASP A 113 -14.66 -12.54 13.74
N TRP A 114 -15.71 -11.97 13.15
CA TRP A 114 -15.78 -11.62 11.73
C TRP A 114 -14.90 -10.41 11.34
N SER A 115 -14.12 -9.87 12.28
CA SER A 115 -13.29 -8.69 12.09
C SER A 115 -12.16 -8.91 11.09
N VAL A 116 -11.55 -10.11 11.08
CA VAL A 116 -10.47 -10.48 10.15
C VAL A 116 -11.01 -10.52 8.72
N PHE A 117 -12.16 -11.15 8.51
CA PHE A 117 -12.83 -11.14 7.21
C PHE A 117 -13.16 -9.71 6.76
N GLY A 118 -13.70 -8.89 7.66
CA GLY A 118 -13.99 -7.49 7.38
C GLY A 118 -12.76 -6.68 7.00
N ALA A 119 -11.59 -6.93 7.62
CA ALA A 119 -10.33 -6.30 7.25
C ALA A 119 -9.90 -6.66 5.81
N PHE A 120 -9.97 -7.92 5.42
CA PHE A 120 -9.62 -8.36 4.06
C PHE A 120 -10.58 -7.85 2.98
N VAL A 121 -11.82 -7.51 3.34
CA VAL A 121 -12.80 -6.89 2.42
C VAL A 121 -12.63 -5.36 2.40
N ALA A 122 -12.37 -4.74 3.55
CA ALA A 122 -12.20 -3.29 3.67
C ALA A 122 -10.91 -2.78 3.01
N ALA A 123 -9.85 -3.60 2.97
CA ALA A 123 -8.57 -3.27 2.33
C ALA A 123 -8.70 -2.98 0.82
N PRO A 124 -9.19 -3.91 -0.03
CA PRO A 124 -9.32 -3.69 -1.47
C PRO A 124 -10.36 -2.61 -1.80
N ILE A 125 -11.50 -2.61 -1.10
CA ILE A 125 -12.56 -1.61 -1.32
C ILE A 125 -12.06 -0.22 -0.97
N GLY A 126 -11.41 -0.07 0.18
CA GLY A 126 -10.86 1.21 0.59
C GLY A 126 -9.72 1.68 -0.29
N GLY A 127 -8.88 0.77 -0.78
CA GLY A 127 -7.81 1.14 -1.70
C GLY A 127 -8.35 1.70 -3.02
N LEU A 128 -9.42 1.10 -3.56
CA LEU A 128 -10.12 1.59 -4.73
C LEU A 128 -10.80 2.94 -4.49
N LEU A 129 -11.48 3.09 -3.34
CA LEU A 129 -12.16 4.34 -2.99
C LEU A 129 -11.15 5.48 -2.83
N TRP A 130 -10.06 5.27 -2.11
CA TRP A 130 -9.05 6.32 -1.88
C TRP A 130 -8.27 6.64 -3.16
N GLY A 131 -7.96 5.62 -3.98
CA GLY A 131 -7.37 5.81 -5.30
C GLY A 131 -8.29 6.60 -6.25
N GLY A 132 -9.60 6.31 -6.22
CA GLY A 132 -10.62 7.05 -6.94
C GLY A 132 -10.77 8.49 -6.43
N CYS A 133 -10.81 8.70 -5.11
CA CYS A 133 -10.84 10.03 -4.50
C CYS A 133 -9.62 10.86 -4.88
N ALA A 134 -8.42 10.27 -4.90
CA ALA A 134 -7.20 10.94 -5.35
C ALA A 134 -7.30 11.39 -6.82
N LEU A 135 -7.86 10.53 -7.68
CA LEU A 135 -8.12 10.86 -9.07
C LEU A 135 -9.13 12.01 -9.21
N PHE A 136 -10.24 11.95 -8.48
CA PHE A 136 -11.26 13.01 -8.46
C PHE A 136 -10.67 14.34 -7.99
N PHE A 137 -9.88 14.33 -6.91
CA PHE A 137 -9.26 15.53 -6.38
C PHE A 137 -8.26 16.14 -7.38
N ARG A 138 -7.45 15.31 -8.04
CA ARG A 138 -6.51 15.76 -9.06
C ARG A 138 -7.20 16.33 -10.29
N LEU A 139 -8.26 15.67 -10.77
CA LEU A 139 -9.06 16.16 -11.89
C LEU A 139 -9.77 17.47 -11.51
N GLY A 140 -10.40 17.53 -10.34
CA GLY A 140 -11.05 18.72 -9.81
C GLY A 140 -10.09 19.90 -9.67
N TYR A 141 -8.91 19.70 -9.11
CA TYR A 141 -7.87 20.72 -9.00
C TYR A 141 -7.46 21.26 -10.38
N ARG A 142 -7.27 20.37 -11.36
CA ARG A 142 -6.93 20.79 -12.74
C ARG A 142 -8.07 21.55 -13.42
N LEU A 143 -9.32 21.18 -13.16
CA LEU A 143 -10.50 21.87 -13.68
C LEU A 143 -10.65 23.28 -13.08
N VAL A 144 -10.40 23.43 -11.77
CA VAL A 144 -10.45 24.73 -11.09
C VAL A 144 -9.30 25.64 -11.53
N MET A 145 -8.09 25.10 -11.68
CA MET A 145 -6.92 25.89 -12.11
C MET A 145 -6.84 26.18 -13.61
N ARG A 146 -7.50 25.42 -14.48
CA ARG A 146 -7.54 25.69 -15.92
C ARG A 146 -8.96 26.03 -16.37
N LYS A 147 -9.18 27.30 -16.69
CA LYS A 147 -10.37 27.75 -17.44
C LYS A 147 -10.32 27.19 -18.86
N SER A 148 -10.91 26.00 -19.02
CA SER A 148 -11.56 25.51 -20.25
C SER A 148 -10.78 25.55 -21.58
N ASP A 149 -9.51 25.15 -21.65
CA ASP A 149 -8.84 25.13 -22.97
C ASP A 149 -7.92 23.95 -23.30
N ASN A 150 -8.07 22.79 -22.65
CA ASN A 150 -7.71 21.47 -23.22
C ASN A 150 -7.99 20.33 -22.23
N LEU A 151 -9.27 19.93 -22.12
CA LEU A 151 -9.68 18.76 -21.31
C LEU A 151 -9.04 17.46 -21.82
N ARG A 152 -8.82 17.38 -23.15
CA ARG A 152 -8.25 16.21 -23.84
C ARG A 152 -6.80 15.93 -23.45
N ASP A 153 -6.00 16.96 -23.15
CA ASP A 153 -4.60 16.84 -22.75
C ASP A 153 -4.40 16.27 -21.33
N CYS A 154 -5.41 16.37 -20.46
CA CYS A 154 -5.33 15.85 -19.10
C CYS A 154 -5.36 14.32 -19.03
N PHE A 155 -5.97 13.67 -20.02
CA PHE A 155 -6.12 12.22 -20.12
C PHE A 155 -5.05 11.54 -20.99
N THR A 156 -4.30 12.29 -21.81
CA THR A 156 -3.47 11.74 -22.91
C THR A 156 -1.97 11.75 -22.69
N LYS A 157 -1.39 12.62 -21.86
CA LYS A 157 0.08 12.64 -21.70
C LYS A 157 0.59 11.54 -20.77
N ARG A 158 0.91 10.36 -21.35
CA ARG A 158 2.06 9.54 -20.92
C ARG A 158 3.31 10.42 -21.13
N PRO A 159 4.10 10.76 -20.10
CA PRO A 159 5.44 11.25 -20.35
C PRO A 159 6.21 10.12 -21.05
N ALA A 160 6.77 10.43 -22.22
CA ALA A 160 7.75 9.58 -22.90
C ALA A 160 9.00 9.40 -22.02
#